data_AF-A0A068WRY6-F1
#
_entry.id   AF-A0A068WRY6-F1
#
_cell.length_a   1.000
_cell.length_b   1.000
_cell.length_c   1.000
_cell.angle_alpha   90.00
_cell.angle_beta   90.00
_cell.angle_gamma   90.00
#
_symmetry.space_group_name_H-M   'P 1'
#
loop_
_entity.id
_entity.type
_entity.pdbx_description
1 polymer ?
#
loop_
_entity_poly.entity_id
_entity_poly.type
_entity_poly.pdbx_seq_one_letter_code
_entity_poly.pdbx_strand_id
1 'polypeptide(L)'
;MEWNSSAKLGPNNISANCARPSTKSCSSNELARSTIPPPANSFSPLSNPRDADLKCEVCSKPAYLQCSLCRVTYYCNVEHQKIDWIGIHERICSTLEWLRKPLGFIPTEEERLKKMKKIKKVQTNLFEVTKNTGLKLLFGGMAEAAIPAALQCLKFSAEVYGMASVELVIPYLLLAEANIMLKRLEQAESNLAQAQWIMLKTQHECPDAIRSAVQRKLGLLFATKGEYQAALECLAQDIYYSSCAYGPSHIRTAGGYFQMAEVFYKLYLNEKEPVCEHVEREANKEADRCPQGMINPSAAQQIPGMDGCRPMPPALVLKDRNSCEEFALSLNSPLFLSRVYKKPSVLPKPAQKDQVADDLYARVVDIWANHLSSIIVTRIRKPAISGEFDEKELGETDAAEAKKMLTTINRYRSQRAALDGAEFSTSAAGRPDPRARLLLALSMLFWLLNDKAKAKQYYEDATAAVKKADENRKLASELENLKSLFEQ
;
A
#
# COMPACT_ATOMS: atom_id res chain seq x y z
N MET A 1 -33.70 73.47 16.28
CA MET A 1 -34.28 74.40 15.29
C MET A 1 -34.65 73.57 14.09
N GLU A 2 -35.95 73.50 13.85
CA GLU A 2 -36.59 72.87 12.71
C GLU A 2 -36.16 73.57 11.40
N TRP A 3 -36.07 72.83 10.29
CA TRP A 3 -36.82 73.11 9.05
C TRP A 3 -36.55 72.06 7.94
N ASN A 4 -37.54 71.18 7.82
CA ASN A 4 -38.16 70.61 6.60
C ASN A 4 -38.27 71.63 5.42
N SER A 5 -38.27 71.36 4.11
CA SER A 5 -38.60 70.18 3.27
C SER A 5 -38.34 70.45 1.77
N SER A 6 -38.29 69.35 0.97
CA SER A 6 -38.75 69.19 -0.44
C SER A 6 -37.87 69.74 -1.60
N ALA A 7 -37.63 69.06 -2.74
CA ALA A 7 -38.38 68.01 -3.44
C ALA A 7 -37.57 67.27 -4.54
N LYS A 8 -37.91 65.97 -4.76
CA LYS A 8 -38.05 65.19 -6.04
C LYS A 8 -36.81 65.00 -6.96
N LEU A 9 -36.56 63.90 -7.70
CA LEU A 9 -37.16 62.57 -7.93
C LEU A 9 -36.15 61.75 -8.81
N GLY A 10 -35.89 60.48 -8.46
CA GLY A 10 -35.37 59.39 -9.34
C GLY A 10 -33.85 59.31 -9.62
N PRO A 11 -33.24 58.11 -9.88
CA PRO A 11 -33.88 56.84 -10.25
C PRO A 11 -33.52 55.59 -9.41
N ASN A 12 -34.44 54.64 -9.51
CA ASN A 12 -34.40 53.18 -9.37
C ASN A 12 -33.04 52.44 -9.19
N ASN A 13 -33.02 51.66 -8.10
CA ASN A 13 -32.68 50.23 -8.00
C ASN A 13 -31.23 49.76 -8.24
N ILE A 14 -30.55 49.36 -7.15
CA ILE A 14 -29.98 48.01 -6.94
C ILE A 14 -29.84 47.81 -5.42
N SER A 15 -30.59 46.84 -4.90
CA SER A 15 -30.61 46.40 -3.50
C SER A 15 -29.27 45.78 -3.10
N ALA A 16 -28.57 46.41 -2.15
CA ALA A 16 -27.49 45.81 -1.39
C ALA A 16 -28.08 44.97 -0.24
N ASN A 17 -28.01 43.65 -0.37
CA ASN A 17 -28.23 42.73 0.75
C ASN A 17 -26.90 42.13 1.19
N CYS A 18 -26.40 42.60 2.33
CA CYS A 18 -25.33 41.99 3.10
C CYS A 18 -25.81 40.63 3.65
N ALA A 19 -25.34 39.53 3.07
CA ALA A 19 -25.46 38.20 3.66
C ALA A 19 -24.11 37.81 4.31
N ARG A 20 -24.13 37.61 5.64
CA ARG A 20 -23.04 37.03 6.42
C ARG A 20 -22.73 35.61 5.93
N PRO A 21 -21.46 35.15 5.95
CA PRO A 21 -21.14 33.78 5.56
C PRO A 21 -21.63 32.80 6.63
N SER A 22 -22.65 32.01 6.27
CA SER A 22 -23.14 30.86 7.02
C SER A 22 -22.05 29.81 7.13
N THR A 23 -21.65 29.52 8.36
CA THR A 23 -20.87 28.34 8.76
C THR A 23 -21.61 27.08 8.33
N LYS A 24 -21.14 26.41 7.28
CA LYS A 24 -21.60 25.06 6.93
C LYS A 24 -20.73 24.04 7.65
N SER A 25 -21.38 23.28 8.51
CA SER A 25 -20.92 22.04 9.11
C SER A 25 -20.30 21.11 8.07
N CYS A 26 -19.21 20.46 8.46
CA CYS A 26 -18.53 19.43 7.66
C CYS A 26 -19.46 18.22 7.51
N SER A 27 -20.22 18.19 6.41
CA SER A 27 -20.91 17.00 5.95
C SER A 27 -19.94 16.22 5.08
N SER A 28 -19.61 15.00 5.50
CA SER A 28 -18.90 13.98 4.75
C SER A 28 -19.72 13.59 3.50
N ASN A 29 -19.62 14.43 2.46
CA ASN A 29 -20.12 14.15 1.13
C ASN A 29 -19.14 13.21 0.42
N GLU A 30 -19.26 11.90 0.65
CA GLU A 30 -18.96 10.93 -0.41
C GLU A 30 -20.05 11.06 -1.48
N LEU A 31 -19.96 12.10 -2.30
CA LEU A 31 -20.64 12.11 -3.60
C LEU A 31 -20.09 10.89 -4.36
N ALA A 32 -20.97 9.98 -4.79
CA ALA A 32 -20.61 8.81 -5.58
C ALA A 32 -19.77 9.26 -6.78
N ARG A 33 -18.48 8.94 -6.72
CA ARG A 33 -17.48 9.35 -7.71
C ARG A 33 -17.69 8.61 -9.02
N SER A 34 -17.54 9.30 -10.13
CA SER A 34 -17.78 8.72 -11.46
C SER A 34 -16.60 7.83 -11.82
N THR A 35 -16.83 6.54 -11.95
CA THR A 35 -15.84 5.58 -12.44
C THR A 35 -15.52 5.76 -13.93
N ILE A 36 -16.36 6.50 -14.65
CA ILE A 36 -16.23 6.75 -16.09
C ILE A 36 -15.45 8.05 -16.29
N PRO A 37 -14.31 8.02 -17.01
CA PRO A 37 -13.57 9.23 -17.34
C PRO A 37 -14.34 10.10 -18.34
N PRO A 38 -14.13 11.42 -18.32
CA PRO A 38 -14.67 12.31 -19.34
C PRO A 38 -14.10 11.95 -20.72
N PRO A 39 -14.84 12.20 -21.82
CA PRO A 39 -14.32 11.94 -23.16
C PRO A 39 -13.03 12.74 -23.37
N ALA A 40 -11.98 12.08 -23.88
CA ALA A 40 -10.72 12.74 -24.18
C ALA A 40 -10.82 13.53 -25.49
N ASN A 41 -10.13 14.68 -25.53
CA ASN A 41 -9.90 15.41 -26.76
C ASN A 41 -8.75 14.76 -27.53
N SER A 42 -8.85 14.69 -28.86
CA SER A 42 -7.72 14.28 -29.69
C SER A 42 -6.59 15.30 -29.56
N PHE A 43 -5.36 14.81 -29.48
CA PHE A 43 -4.16 15.61 -29.35
C PHE A 43 -3.12 15.16 -30.36
N SER A 44 -2.50 16.11 -31.07
CA SER A 44 -1.42 15.83 -32.01
C SER A 44 -0.08 16.17 -31.36
N PRO A 45 0.86 15.20 -31.23
CA PRO A 45 2.21 15.47 -30.73
C PRO A 45 2.95 16.57 -31.52
N LEU A 46 2.59 16.76 -32.79
CA LEU A 46 3.17 17.80 -33.65
C LEU A 46 2.71 19.21 -33.27
N SER A 47 1.66 19.34 -32.45
CA SER A 47 1.16 20.60 -31.93
C SER A 47 1.85 21.04 -30.64
N ASN A 48 2.89 20.35 -30.21
CA ASN A 48 3.67 20.76 -29.04
C ASN A 48 4.35 22.13 -29.31
N PRO A 49 4.34 23.05 -28.34
CA PRO A 49 5.22 24.22 -28.42
C PRO A 49 6.69 23.76 -28.50
N ARG A 50 7.55 24.59 -29.10
CA ARG A 50 9.00 24.27 -29.21
C ARG A 50 9.54 23.92 -27.82
N ASP A 51 10.32 22.85 -27.76
CA ASP A 51 10.94 22.29 -26.56
C ASP A 51 9.99 21.65 -25.52
N ALA A 52 8.70 21.49 -25.82
CA ALA A 52 7.78 20.71 -24.99
C ALA A 52 7.57 19.30 -25.57
N ASP A 53 7.79 18.27 -24.75
CA ASP A 53 7.45 16.88 -25.07
C ASP A 53 6.30 16.43 -24.18
N LEU A 54 5.06 16.63 -24.65
CA LEU A 54 3.85 16.26 -23.93
C LEU A 54 3.65 14.73 -23.98
N LYS A 55 3.95 14.10 -22.85
CA LYS A 55 3.95 12.65 -22.66
C LYS A 55 2.71 12.17 -21.91
N CYS A 56 2.41 10.90 -22.07
CA CYS A 56 1.40 10.20 -21.31
C CYS A 56 1.75 10.22 -19.81
N GLU A 57 0.79 10.65 -18.98
CA GLU A 57 0.96 10.77 -17.53
C GLU A 57 1.23 9.42 -16.83
N VAL A 58 0.90 8.29 -17.46
CA VAL A 58 1.03 6.94 -16.89
C VAL A 58 2.30 6.21 -17.34
N CYS A 59 2.70 6.34 -18.60
CA CYS A 59 3.79 5.53 -19.18
C CYS A 59 4.93 6.34 -19.82
N SER A 60 4.82 7.66 -19.83
CA SER A 60 5.81 8.58 -20.43
C SER A 60 6.05 8.40 -21.94
N LYS A 61 5.23 7.62 -22.66
CA LYS A 61 5.23 7.55 -24.13
C LYS A 61 4.54 8.79 -24.73
N PRO A 62 4.73 9.08 -26.04
CA PRO A 62 4.03 10.20 -26.69
C PRO A 62 2.52 10.14 -26.47
N ALA A 63 1.91 11.29 -26.19
CA ALA A 63 0.46 11.39 -25.95
C ALA A 63 -0.32 11.72 -27.23
N TYR A 64 -1.53 11.17 -27.34
CA TYR A 64 -2.46 11.40 -28.46
C TYR A 64 -3.83 11.86 -27.98
N LEU A 65 -4.02 11.94 -26.67
CA LEU A 65 -5.26 12.30 -26.00
C LEU A 65 -4.97 13.33 -24.92
N GLN A 66 -5.94 14.22 -24.69
CA GLN A 66 -5.89 15.25 -23.65
C GLN A 66 -7.16 15.17 -22.81
N CYS A 67 -7.04 15.29 -21.49
CA CYS A 67 -8.19 15.39 -20.59
C CYS A 67 -9.03 16.61 -20.96
N SER A 68 -10.33 16.42 -21.22
CA SER A 68 -11.24 17.50 -21.63
C SER A 68 -11.59 18.49 -20.51
N LEU A 69 -11.44 18.07 -19.24
CA LEU A 69 -11.71 18.90 -18.07
C LEU A 69 -10.54 19.84 -17.77
N CYS A 70 -9.38 19.31 -17.35
CA CYS A 70 -8.25 20.14 -16.93
C CYS A 70 -7.41 20.65 -18.10
N ARG A 71 -7.44 19.99 -19.27
CA ARG A 71 -6.63 20.29 -20.47
C ARG A 71 -5.11 20.35 -20.24
N VAL A 72 -4.61 19.88 -19.09
CA VAL A 72 -3.19 19.91 -18.72
C VAL A 72 -2.60 18.52 -18.46
N THR A 73 -3.36 17.47 -18.73
CA THR A 73 -2.97 16.07 -18.57
C THR A 73 -3.24 15.31 -19.86
N TYR A 74 -2.29 14.47 -20.24
CA TYR A 74 -2.21 13.86 -21.56
C TYR A 74 -2.03 12.35 -21.45
N TYR A 75 -2.55 11.61 -22.43
CA TYR A 75 -2.55 10.15 -22.45
C TYR A 75 -2.21 9.61 -23.85
N CYS A 76 -1.59 8.44 -23.93
CA CYS A 76 -1.35 7.77 -25.21
C CYS A 76 -2.59 7.04 -25.74
N ASN A 77 -3.51 6.62 -24.86
CA ASN A 77 -4.74 5.92 -25.21
C ASN A 77 -5.80 6.06 -24.10
N VAL A 78 -7.03 5.65 -24.41
CA VAL A 78 -8.19 5.72 -23.50
C VAL A 78 -7.98 4.83 -22.27
N GLU A 79 -7.24 3.74 -22.40
CA GLU A 79 -7.00 2.83 -21.27
C GLU A 79 -6.16 3.50 -20.17
N HIS A 80 -5.07 4.18 -20.55
CA HIS A 80 -4.28 4.94 -19.58
C HIS A 80 -5.05 6.11 -18.97
N GLN A 81 -5.98 6.72 -19.73
CA GLN A 81 -6.89 7.72 -19.17
C GLN A 81 -7.82 7.10 -18.11
N LYS A 82 -8.40 5.92 -18.36
CA LYS A 82 -9.27 5.22 -17.39
C LYS A 82 -8.52 4.85 -16.13
N ILE A 83 -7.33 4.25 -16.27
CA ILE A 83 -6.50 3.85 -15.13
C ILE A 83 -6.11 5.07 -14.28
N ASP A 84 -5.71 6.18 -14.92
CA ASP A 84 -5.40 7.44 -14.22
C ASP A 84 -6.64 8.03 -13.54
N TRP A 85 -7.80 8.00 -14.21
CA TRP A 85 -9.07 8.50 -13.67
C TRP A 85 -9.50 7.78 -12.39
N ILE A 86 -9.55 6.44 -12.45
CA ILE A 86 -9.88 5.59 -11.30
C ILE A 86 -8.81 5.72 -10.21
N GLY A 87 -7.55 5.84 -10.61
CA GLY A 87 -6.42 5.92 -9.69
C GLY A 87 -6.39 7.21 -8.88
N ILE A 88 -6.40 8.36 -9.54
CA ILE A 88 -6.20 9.65 -8.86
C ILE A 88 -6.77 10.86 -9.59
N HIS A 89 -6.84 10.83 -10.93
CA HIS A 89 -7.06 12.04 -11.72
C HIS A 89 -8.40 12.70 -11.38
N GLU A 90 -9.48 11.95 -11.18
CA GLU A 90 -10.77 12.53 -10.76
C GLU A 90 -10.62 13.40 -9.51
N ARG A 91 -9.78 12.98 -8.54
CA ARG A 91 -9.56 13.68 -7.27
C ARG A 91 -8.73 14.95 -7.43
N ILE A 92 -7.83 14.98 -8.40
CA ILE A 92 -6.82 16.05 -8.54
C ILE A 92 -7.01 16.92 -9.78
N CYS A 93 -7.95 16.59 -10.67
CA CYS A 93 -8.13 17.19 -12.00
C CYS A 93 -8.20 18.73 -11.95
N SER A 94 -9.09 19.28 -11.11
CA SER A 94 -9.28 20.72 -10.95
C SER A 94 -8.08 21.41 -10.30
N THR A 95 -7.43 20.73 -9.35
CA THR A 95 -6.22 21.25 -8.70
C THR A 95 -5.05 21.31 -9.69
N LEU A 96 -4.89 20.29 -10.54
CA LEU A 96 -3.89 20.25 -11.60
C LEU A 96 -4.10 21.39 -12.61
N GLU A 97 -5.36 21.65 -12.99
CA GLU A 97 -5.70 22.76 -13.88
C GLU A 97 -5.19 24.10 -13.33
N TRP A 98 -5.38 24.37 -12.04
CA TRP A 98 -4.90 25.59 -11.41
C TRP A 98 -3.37 25.63 -11.29
N LEU A 99 -2.75 24.50 -10.95
CA LEU A 99 -1.33 24.42 -10.64
C LEU A 99 -0.44 24.51 -11.89
N ARG A 100 -0.85 23.87 -12.99
CA ARG A 100 -0.07 23.79 -14.24
C ARG A 100 -0.28 24.99 -15.17
N LYS A 101 -1.23 25.89 -14.88
CA LYS A 101 -1.43 27.12 -15.65
C LYS A 101 -0.21 28.04 -15.49
N PRO A 102 0.35 28.59 -16.59
CA PRO A 102 1.45 29.54 -16.54
C PRO A 102 1.11 30.70 -15.62
N LEU A 103 2.05 31.06 -14.74
CA LEU A 103 1.90 32.23 -13.90
C LEU A 103 1.98 33.48 -14.78
N GLY A 104 0.94 34.31 -14.73
CA GLY A 104 0.99 35.65 -15.30
C GLY A 104 2.04 36.52 -14.62
N PHE A 105 2.31 37.69 -15.18
CA PHE A 105 3.25 38.64 -14.57
C PHE A 105 2.75 39.09 -13.19
N ILE A 106 3.55 38.84 -12.16
CA ILE A 106 3.32 39.34 -10.80
C ILE A 106 4.35 40.45 -10.56
N PRO A 107 3.94 41.72 -10.36
CA PRO A 107 4.90 42.85 -10.29
C PRO A 107 5.74 42.86 -9.02
N THR A 108 5.14 42.59 -7.86
CA THR A 108 5.82 42.75 -6.57
C THR A 108 6.47 41.46 -6.08
N GLU A 109 7.60 41.59 -5.38
CA GLU A 109 8.28 40.43 -4.77
C GLU A 109 7.41 39.78 -3.69
N GLU A 110 6.72 40.58 -2.88
CA GLU A 110 5.87 40.08 -1.81
C GLU A 110 4.72 39.19 -2.33
N GLU A 111 4.06 39.60 -3.43
CA GLU A 111 3.02 38.80 -4.07
C GLU A 111 3.58 37.51 -4.68
N ARG A 112 4.79 37.55 -5.26
CA ARG A 112 5.47 36.35 -5.76
C ARG A 112 5.72 35.36 -4.63
N LEU A 113 6.24 35.82 -3.49
CA LEU A 113 6.48 34.99 -2.31
C LEU A 113 5.17 34.41 -1.75
N LYS A 114 4.10 35.21 -1.63
CA LYS A 114 2.77 34.75 -1.20
C LYS A 114 2.21 33.68 -2.15
N LYS A 115 2.36 33.87 -3.47
CA LYS A 115 1.92 32.90 -4.47
C LYS A 115 2.72 31.60 -4.39
N MET A 116 4.04 31.67 -4.25
CA MET A 116 4.91 30.49 -4.10
C MET A 116 4.60 29.70 -2.83
N LYS A 117 4.34 30.38 -1.71
CA LYS A 117 3.88 29.73 -0.47
C LYS A 117 2.54 29.00 -0.67
N LYS A 118 1.60 29.61 -1.41
CA LYS A 118 0.32 28.98 -1.73
C LYS A 118 0.49 27.75 -2.63
N ILE A 119 1.33 27.84 -3.66
CA ILE A 119 1.66 26.72 -4.55
C ILE A 119 2.27 25.56 -3.76
N LYS A 120 3.28 25.85 -2.94
CA LYS A 120 3.94 24.84 -2.10
C LYS A 120 2.95 24.15 -1.17
N LYS A 121 2.05 24.91 -0.51
CA LYS A 121 0.99 24.34 0.35
C LYS A 121 0.05 23.40 -0.43
N VAL A 122 -0.34 23.78 -1.65
CA VAL A 122 -1.18 22.92 -2.51
C VAL A 122 -0.43 21.67 -2.95
N GLN A 123 0.85 21.77 -3.33
CA GLN A 123 1.67 20.62 -3.70
C GLN A 123 1.87 19.66 -2.52
N THR A 124 2.11 20.18 -1.30
CA THR A 124 2.19 19.35 -0.09
C THR A 124 0.87 18.61 0.17
N ASN A 125 -0.28 19.28 -0.01
CA ASN A 125 -1.57 18.61 0.10
C ASN A 125 -1.78 17.54 -1.00
N LEU A 126 -1.34 17.81 -2.24
CA LEU A 126 -1.41 16.83 -3.32
C LEU A 126 -0.50 15.62 -3.06
N PHE A 127 0.68 15.82 -2.49
CA PHE A 127 1.54 14.72 -2.02
C PHE A 127 0.80 13.83 -1.02
N GLU A 128 0.14 14.41 -0.01
CA GLU A 128 -0.64 13.63 0.97
C GLU A 128 -1.83 12.90 0.33
N VAL A 129 -2.60 13.57 -0.53
CA VAL A 129 -3.76 12.98 -1.22
C VAL A 129 -3.33 11.82 -2.13
N THR A 130 -2.25 11.98 -2.89
CA THR A 130 -1.75 10.97 -3.82
C THR A 130 -1.17 9.76 -3.07
N LYS A 131 -0.40 10.00 -1.99
CA LYS A 131 0.09 8.96 -1.07
C LYS A 131 -1.05 8.13 -0.47
N ASN A 132 -2.04 8.79 0.13
CA ASN A 132 -3.13 8.12 0.82
C ASN A 132 -4.05 7.37 -0.15
N THR A 133 -4.31 7.95 -1.33
CA THR A 133 -5.09 7.28 -2.38
C THR A 133 -4.35 6.06 -2.92
N GLY A 134 -3.04 6.16 -3.17
CA GLY A 134 -2.21 5.02 -3.59
C GLY A 134 -2.25 3.88 -2.59
N LEU A 135 -2.05 4.17 -1.29
CA LEU A 135 -2.16 3.16 -0.23
C LEU A 135 -3.54 2.51 -0.18
N LYS A 136 -4.62 3.30 -0.22
CA LYS A 136 -6.01 2.80 -0.21
C LYS A 136 -6.26 1.82 -1.37
N LEU A 137 -5.79 2.16 -2.57
CA LEU A 137 -5.93 1.31 -3.77
C LEU A 137 -5.14 0.00 -3.64
N LEU A 138 -3.90 0.06 -3.13
CA LEU A 138 -3.07 -1.13 -2.90
C LEU A 138 -3.68 -2.05 -1.84
N PHE A 139 -4.23 -1.51 -0.76
CA PHE A 139 -4.96 -2.30 0.23
C PHE A 139 -6.26 -2.89 -0.33
N GLY A 140 -6.91 -2.19 -1.27
CA GLY A 140 -8.07 -2.67 -2.01
C GLY A 140 -7.76 -3.69 -3.11
N GLY A 141 -6.50 -4.03 -3.38
CA GLY A 141 -6.13 -4.98 -4.43
C GLY A 141 -6.00 -4.37 -5.84
N MET A 142 -6.27 -3.07 -6.01
CA MET A 142 -6.31 -2.39 -7.32
C MET A 142 -4.93 -1.86 -7.71
N ALA A 143 -3.99 -2.78 -7.99
CA ALA A 143 -2.59 -2.42 -8.24
C ALA A 143 -2.38 -1.54 -9.48
N GLU A 144 -3.13 -1.76 -10.57
CA GLU A 144 -3.00 -0.95 -11.79
C GLU A 144 -3.41 0.51 -11.54
N ALA A 145 -4.54 0.73 -10.88
CA ALA A 145 -5.03 2.05 -10.50
C ALA A 145 -4.12 2.76 -9.49
N ALA A 146 -3.37 2.01 -8.67
CA ALA A 146 -2.42 2.58 -7.71
C ALA A 146 -1.18 3.22 -8.38
N ILE A 147 -0.79 2.77 -9.58
CA ILE A 147 0.40 3.26 -10.29
C ILE A 147 0.31 4.77 -10.58
N PRO A 148 -0.76 5.30 -11.21
CA PRO A 148 -0.87 6.74 -11.43
C PRO A 148 -0.83 7.56 -10.14
N ALA A 149 -1.47 7.09 -9.07
CA ALA A 149 -1.42 7.76 -7.77
C ALA A 149 0.02 7.82 -7.23
N ALA A 150 0.78 6.72 -7.34
CA ALA A 150 2.18 6.66 -6.92
C ALA A 150 3.11 7.54 -7.80
N LEU A 151 2.86 7.61 -9.11
CA LEU A 151 3.60 8.49 -10.02
C LEU A 151 3.35 9.98 -9.71
N GLN A 152 2.10 10.37 -9.43
CA GLN A 152 1.80 11.73 -8.99
C GLN A 152 2.42 12.03 -7.62
N CYS A 153 2.40 11.06 -6.70
CA CYS A 153 3.08 11.18 -5.41
C CYS A 153 4.57 11.46 -5.58
N LEU A 154 5.25 10.74 -6.48
CA LEU A 154 6.67 10.96 -6.79
C LEU A 154 6.94 12.35 -7.36
N LYS A 155 6.08 12.81 -8.28
CA LYS A 155 6.20 14.14 -8.89
C LYS A 155 6.07 15.24 -7.84
N PHE A 156 5.02 15.20 -7.01
CA PHE A 156 4.82 16.21 -5.98
C PHE A 156 5.85 16.13 -4.85
N SER A 157 6.34 14.94 -4.49
CA SER A 157 7.43 14.85 -3.51
C SER A 157 8.71 15.52 -4.02
N ALA A 158 9.05 15.31 -5.29
CA ALA A 158 10.21 15.95 -5.91
C ALA A 158 10.05 17.49 -5.98
N GLU A 159 8.84 17.99 -6.30
CA GLU A 159 8.55 19.42 -6.35
C GLU A 159 8.58 20.10 -4.96
N VAL A 160 8.13 19.40 -3.90
CA VAL A 160 8.03 19.97 -2.54
C VAL A 160 9.35 19.87 -1.76
N TYR A 161 10.03 18.73 -1.85
CA TYR A 161 11.17 18.38 -1.00
C TYR A 161 12.50 18.30 -1.76
N GLY A 162 12.46 18.20 -3.09
CA GLY A 162 13.64 18.05 -3.93
C GLY A 162 14.10 16.58 -4.10
N MET A 163 14.97 16.33 -5.08
CA MET A 163 15.38 14.98 -5.49
C MET A 163 16.27 14.23 -4.49
N ALA A 164 16.79 14.92 -3.46
CA ALA A 164 17.70 14.35 -2.47
C ALA A 164 17.02 14.08 -1.11
N SER A 165 15.69 14.19 -1.02
CA SER A 165 14.99 14.08 0.25
C SER A 165 14.51 12.64 0.53
N VAL A 166 14.40 12.31 1.81
CA VAL A 166 13.95 10.98 2.28
C VAL A 166 12.47 10.73 1.96
N GLU A 167 11.67 11.78 1.79
CA GLU A 167 10.26 11.72 1.43
C GLU A 167 10.02 11.04 0.08
N LEU A 168 11.01 11.05 -0.83
CA LEU A 168 10.93 10.34 -2.11
C LEU A 168 10.94 8.82 -1.97
N VAL A 169 11.36 8.27 -0.82
CA VAL A 169 11.31 6.83 -0.55
C VAL A 169 9.87 6.31 -0.66
N ILE A 170 8.89 7.04 -0.12
CA ILE A 170 7.49 6.59 -0.06
C ILE A 170 6.90 6.31 -1.45
N PRO A 171 6.96 7.23 -2.45
CA PRO A 171 6.49 6.96 -3.79
C PRO A 171 7.13 5.71 -4.44
N TYR A 172 8.43 5.50 -4.26
CA TYR A 172 9.10 4.30 -4.78
C TYR A 172 8.59 3.01 -4.11
N LEU A 173 8.27 3.05 -2.82
CA LEU A 173 7.66 1.90 -2.13
C LEU A 173 6.24 1.60 -2.64
N LEU A 174 5.45 2.62 -2.96
CA LEU A 174 4.13 2.45 -3.57
C LEU A 174 4.23 1.83 -4.97
N LEU A 175 5.14 2.33 -5.79
CA LEU A 175 5.41 1.77 -7.13
C LEU A 175 5.92 0.33 -7.03
N ALA A 176 6.81 0.04 -6.09
CA ALA A 176 7.29 -1.32 -5.86
C ALA A 176 6.17 -2.28 -5.50
N GLU A 177 5.32 -1.93 -4.53
CA GLU A 177 4.18 -2.78 -4.13
C GLU A 177 3.20 -3.02 -5.27
N ALA A 178 2.83 -1.98 -6.02
CA ALA A 178 1.98 -2.11 -7.20
C ALA A 178 2.56 -3.10 -8.21
N ASN A 179 3.85 -2.99 -8.52
CA ASN A 179 4.53 -3.87 -9.45
C ASN A 179 4.66 -5.31 -8.92
N ILE A 180 4.87 -5.52 -7.62
CA ILE A 180 4.86 -6.86 -6.99
C ILE A 180 3.50 -7.53 -7.17
N MET A 181 2.41 -6.80 -6.93
CA MET A 181 1.05 -7.31 -7.10
C MET A 181 0.74 -7.67 -8.55
N LEU A 182 1.31 -6.94 -9.51
CA LEU A 182 1.18 -7.19 -10.95
C LEU A 182 2.21 -8.21 -11.49
N LYS A 183 3.02 -8.82 -10.62
CA LYS A 183 4.11 -9.75 -11.00
C LYS A 183 5.19 -9.15 -11.92
N ARG A 184 5.30 -7.82 -11.94
CA ARG A 184 6.33 -7.05 -12.66
C ARG A 184 7.59 -6.92 -11.79
N LEU A 185 8.25 -8.05 -11.52
CA LEU A 185 9.29 -8.15 -10.48
C LEU A 185 10.53 -7.30 -10.79
N GLU A 186 10.92 -7.18 -12.06
CA GLU A 186 12.05 -6.34 -12.49
C GLU A 186 11.81 -4.86 -12.15
N GLN A 187 10.61 -4.34 -12.45
CA GLN A 187 10.24 -2.97 -12.13
C GLN A 187 10.12 -2.77 -10.61
N ALA A 188 9.59 -3.77 -9.89
CA ALA A 188 9.53 -3.71 -8.43
C ALA A 188 10.92 -3.59 -7.79
N GLU A 189 11.89 -4.35 -8.27
CA GLU A 189 13.28 -4.27 -7.80
C GLU A 189 13.95 -2.96 -8.12
N SER A 190 13.77 -2.46 -9.34
CA SER A 190 14.33 -1.16 -9.71
C SER A 190 13.83 -0.08 -8.77
N ASN A 191 12.52 -0.06 -8.47
CA ASN A 191 11.94 0.88 -7.51
C ASN A 191 12.48 0.69 -6.09
N LEU A 192 12.63 -0.55 -5.61
CA LEU A 192 13.20 -0.81 -4.29
C LEU A 192 14.69 -0.44 -4.19
N ALA A 193 15.46 -0.63 -5.25
CA ALA A 193 16.84 -0.19 -5.33
C ALA A 193 16.93 1.34 -5.25
N GLN A 194 16.03 2.08 -5.91
CA GLN A 194 15.94 3.54 -5.78
C GLN A 194 15.60 3.96 -4.34
N ALA A 195 14.61 3.32 -3.71
CA ALA A 195 14.25 3.57 -2.31
C ALA A 195 15.43 3.35 -1.36
N GLN A 196 16.17 2.24 -1.53
CA GLN A 196 17.35 1.94 -0.71
C GLN A 196 18.50 2.93 -0.95
N TRP A 197 18.71 3.35 -2.20
CA TRP A 197 19.75 4.33 -2.53
C TRP A 197 19.48 5.69 -1.89
N ILE A 198 18.24 6.17 -1.93
CA ILE A 198 17.84 7.41 -1.25
C ILE A 198 18.05 7.25 0.26
N MET A 199 17.56 6.16 0.84
CA MET A 199 17.73 5.85 2.27
C MET A 199 19.20 5.84 2.70
N LEU A 200 20.10 5.32 1.85
CA LEU A 200 21.53 5.30 2.10
C LEU A 200 22.15 6.70 2.06
N LYS A 201 21.74 7.54 1.10
CA LYS A 201 22.21 8.94 1.04
C LYS A 201 21.73 9.77 2.21
N THR A 202 20.53 9.49 2.72
CA THR A 202 19.91 10.21 3.84
C THR A 202 20.01 9.41 5.15
N GLN A 203 21.04 8.59 5.32
CA GLN A 203 21.08 7.57 6.39
C GLN A 203 20.93 8.17 7.80
N HIS A 204 21.54 9.33 8.05
CA HIS A 204 21.51 10.03 9.35
C HIS A 204 20.14 10.65 9.66
N GLU A 205 19.33 10.90 8.65
CA GLU A 205 18.03 11.57 8.77
C GLU A 205 16.86 10.59 8.60
N CYS A 206 17.14 9.35 8.17
CA CYS A 206 16.10 8.37 7.87
C CYS A 206 15.40 7.88 9.15
N PRO A 207 14.09 8.16 9.33
CA PRO A 207 13.34 7.67 10.48
C PRO A 207 13.16 6.15 10.44
N ASP A 208 13.04 5.52 11.60
CA ASP A 208 12.78 4.08 11.71
C ASP A 208 11.48 3.66 11.00
N ALA A 209 10.49 4.55 10.94
CA ALA A 209 9.27 4.35 10.15
C ALA A 209 9.55 4.08 8.66
N ILE A 210 10.49 4.82 8.06
CA ILE A 210 10.86 4.67 6.65
C ILE A 210 11.71 3.40 6.48
N ARG A 211 12.65 3.13 7.40
CA ARG A 211 13.43 1.89 7.40
C ARG A 211 12.53 0.66 7.45
N SER A 212 11.55 0.65 8.36
CA SER A 212 10.53 -0.40 8.47
C SER A 212 9.77 -0.57 7.15
N ALA A 213 9.27 0.52 6.55
CA ALA A 213 8.50 0.45 5.31
C ALA A 213 9.31 -0.14 4.14
N VAL A 214 10.59 0.21 4.00
CA VAL A 214 11.50 -0.37 3.00
C VAL A 214 11.65 -1.88 3.21
N GLN A 215 11.95 -2.29 4.45
CA GLN A 215 12.14 -3.71 4.79
C GLN A 215 10.87 -4.53 4.58
N ARG A 216 9.70 -3.97 4.87
CA ARG A 216 8.41 -4.61 4.58
C ARG A 216 8.23 -4.93 3.10
N LYS A 217 8.57 -3.99 2.21
CA LYS A 217 8.43 -4.20 0.76
C LYS A 217 9.48 -5.15 0.19
N LEU A 218 10.70 -5.14 0.73
CA LEU A 218 11.71 -6.16 0.41
C LEU A 218 11.25 -7.56 0.82
N GLY A 219 10.69 -7.70 2.03
CA GLY A 219 10.09 -8.95 2.51
C GLY A 219 9.00 -9.46 1.57
N LEU A 220 8.11 -8.57 1.12
CA LEU A 220 7.06 -8.91 0.16
C LEU A 220 7.61 -9.35 -1.22
N LEU A 221 8.65 -8.66 -1.71
CA LEU A 221 9.32 -9.03 -2.97
C LEU A 221 9.93 -10.43 -2.87
N PHE A 222 10.74 -10.68 -1.83
CA PHE A 222 11.40 -11.98 -1.64
C PHE A 222 10.39 -13.11 -1.43
N ALA A 223 9.33 -12.87 -0.66
CA ALA A 223 8.24 -13.83 -0.50
C ALA A 223 7.53 -14.14 -1.83
N THR A 224 7.45 -13.16 -2.74
CA THR A 224 6.85 -13.36 -4.08
C THR A 224 7.77 -14.14 -5.01
N LYS A 225 9.08 -14.07 -4.80
CA LYS A 225 10.08 -14.88 -5.52
C LYS A 225 10.23 -16.31 -4.99
N GLY A 226 9.65 -16.62 -3.83
CA GLY A 226 9.88 -17.89 -3.12
C GLY A 226 11.16 -17.90 -2.27
N GLU A 227 11.84 -16.77 -2.13
CA GLU A 227 13.03 -16.61 -1.28
C GLU A 227 12.58 -16.35 0.18
N TYR A 228 11.90 -17.33 0.78
CA TYR A 228 11.21 -17.15 2.06
C TYR A 228 12.13 -16.81 3.23
N GLN A 229 13.36 -17.32 3.25
CA GLN A 229 14.31 -17.04 4.33
C GLN A 229 14.71 -15.55 4.33
N ALA A 230 15.09 -15.01 3.18
CA ALA A 230 15.39 -13.58 3.02
C ALA A 230 14.16 -12.71 3.31
N ALA A 231 12.97 -13.19 2.96
CA ALA A 231 11.73 -12.52 3.30
C ALA A 231 11.54 -12.40 4.83
N LEU A 232 11.74 -13.49 5.57
CA LEU A 232 11.62 -13.49 7.04
C LEU A 232 12.64 -12.57 7.72
N GLU A 233 13.89 -12.53 7.23
CA GLU A 233 14.91 -11.60 7.74
C GLU A 233 14.50 -10.14 7.55
N CYS A 234 14.03 -9.78 6.35
CA CYS A 234 13.54 -8.43 6.07
C CYS A 234 12.33 -8.09 6.96
N LEU A 235 11.40 -9.03 7.14
CA LEU A 235 10.20 -8.82 7.95
C LEU A 235 10.51 -8.73 9.46
N ALA A 236 11.53 -9.44 9.94
CA ALA A 236 12.02 -9.28 11.31
C ALA A 236 12.58 -7.87 11.53
N GLN A 237 13.34 -7.36 10.56
CA GLN A 237 13.87 -6.00 10.61
C GLN A 237 12.76 -4.94 10.51
N ASP A 238 11.71 -5.19 9.71
CA ASP A 238 10.50 -4.37 9.66
C ASP A 238 9.83 -4.28 11.04
N ILE A 239 9.57 -5.42 11.69
CA ILE A 239 8.96 -5.48 13.02
C ILE A 239 9.82 -4.74 14.04
N TYR A 240 11.15 -4.91 13.99
CA TYR A 240 12.08 -4.19 14.87
C TYR A 240 11.97 -2.68 14.71
N TYR A 241 12.14 -2.16 13.49
CA TYR A 241 12.10 -0.71 13.25
C TYR A 241 10.72 -0.10 13.49
N SER A 242 9.63 -0.80 13.13
CA SER A 242 8.28 -0.32 13.45
C SER A 242 8.00 -0.31 14.96
N SER A 243 8.55 -1.28 15.70
CA SER A 243 8.49 -1.27 17.17
C SER A 243 9.28 -0.12 17.78
N CYS A 244 10.46 0.23 17.23
CA CYS A 244 11.21 1.41 17.67
C CYS A 244 10.45 2.72 17.39
N ALA A 245 9.79 2.81 16.22
CA ALA A 245 9.07 4.03 15.81
C ALA A 245 7.74 4.23 16.56
N TYR A 246 6.99 3.16 16.81
CA TYR A 246 5.60 3.25 17.27
C TYR A 246 5.25 2.37 18.47
N GLY A 247 6.10 1.39 18.80
CA GLY A 247 5.83 0.35 19.80
C GLY A 247 5.32 -0.97 19.21
N PRO A 248 5.52 -2.08 19.95
CA PRO A 248 5.25 -3.46 19.48
C PRO A 248 3.76 -3.84 19.41
N SER A 249 2.87 -2.98 19.89
CA SER A 249 1.41 -3.18 19.90
C SER A 249 0.67 -2.11 19.08
N HIS A 250 1.39 -1.37 18.25
CA HIS A 250 0.81 -0.33 17.39
C HIS A 250 0.35 -0.91 16.04
N ILE A 251 -0.69 -0.31 15.44
CA ILE A 251 -1.25 -0.76 14.14
C ILE A 251 -0.20 -0.78 13.01
N ARG A 252 0.77 0.14 13.04
CA ARG A 252 1.87 0.20 12.06
C ARG A 252 2.84 -0.99 12.16
N THR A 253 2.95 -1.59 13.34
CA THR A 253 3.76 -2.80 13.60
C THR A 253 2.98 -4.07 13.24
N ALA A 254 1.64 -4.04 13.36
CA ALA A 254 0.78 -5.15 12.90
C ALA A 254 0.99 -5.48 11.41
N GLY A 255 1.31 -4.48 10.61
CA GLY A 255 1.86 -4.59 9.24
C GLY A 255 2.87 -5.73 9.07
N GLY A 256 3.94 -5.70 9.86
CA GLY A 256 5.04 -6.66 9.77
C GLY A 256 4.64 -8.05 10.27
N TYR A 257 3.92 -8.13 11.40
CA TYR A 257 3.40 -9.42 11.91
C TYR A 257 2.53 -10.13 10.88
N PHE A 258 1.63 -9.39 10.22
CA PHE A 258 0.75 -9.93 9.19
C PHE A 258 1.53 -10.48 7.99
N GLN A 259 2.48 -9.72 7.45
CA GLN A 259 3.28 -10.18 6.32
C GLN A 259 4.15 -11.39 6.69
N MET A 260 4.68 -11.43 7.91
CA MET A 260 5.46 -12.56 8.40
C MET A 260 4.59 -13.81 8.53
N ALA A 261 3.36 -13.69 9.04
CA ALA A 261 2.40 -14.78 9.12
C ALA A 261 2.07 -15.36 7.72
N GLU A 262 1.87 -14.50 6.72
CA GLU A 262 1.65 -14.91 5.33
C GLU A 262 2.83 -15.73 4.78
N VAL A 263 4.08 -15.36 5.12
CA VAL A 263 5.28 -16.12 4.73
C VAL A 263 5.35 -17.48 5.41
N PHE A 264 5.12 -17.53 6.74
CA PHE A 264 5.08 -18.80 7.47
C PHE A 264 3.98 -19.73 6.96
N TYR A 265 2.81 -19.20 6.64
CA TYR A 265 1.72 -19.99 6.09
C TYR A 265 2.05 -20.54 4.70
N LYS A 266 2.68 -19.74 3.82
CA LYS A 266 3.16 -20.24 2.53
C LYS A 266 4.19 -21.36 2.69
N LEU A 267 5.14 -21.21 3.61
CA LEU A 267 6.12 -22.26 3.91
C LEU A 267 5.43 -23.55 4.39
N TYR A 268 4.40 -23.44 5.23
CA TYR A 268 3.60 -24.58 5.67
C TYR A 268 2.87 -25.28 4.52
N LEU A 269 2.24 -24.52 3.62
CA LEU A 269 1.54 -25.08 2.46
C LEU A 269 2.51 -25.84 1.53
N ASN A 270 3.69 -25.26 1.26
CA ASN A 270 4.71 -25.89 0.41
C ASN A 270 5.26 -27.20 1.00
N GLU A 271 5.14 -27.42 2.32
CA GLU A 271 5.51 -28.68 2.98
C GLU A 271 4.38 -29.72 2.98
N LYS A 272 3.12 -29.31 2.80
CA LYS A 272 1.97 -30.21 2.67
C LYS A 272 1.74 -30.67 1.23
N GLU A 273 2.00 -29.82 0.24
CA GLU A 273 1.89 -30.16 -1.19
C GLU A 273 2.84 -31.28 -1.72
N PRO A 274 4.00 -31.63 -1.14
CA PRO A 274 4.85 -32.71 -1.65
C PRO A 274 4.20 -34.09 -1.55
N VAL A 275 3.17 -34.28 -0.72
CA VAL A 275 2.56 -35.59 -0.48
C VAL A 275 1.71 -36.07 -1.68
N CYS A 276 1.29 -35.19 -2.59
CA CYS A 276 0.50 -35.57 -3.77
C CYS A 276 1.30 -35.81 -5.05
N GLU A 277 2.47 -35.16 -5.25
CA GLU A 277 3.24 -35.34 -6.49
C GLU A 277 4.16 -36.59 -6.51
N HIS A 278 4.48 -37.15 -5.33
CA HIS A 278 5.33 -38.35 -5.27
C HIS A 278 4.62 -39.63 -5.73
N VAL A 279 3.28 -39.69 -5.65
CA VAL A 279 2.51 -40.84 -6.13
C VAL A 279 2.40 -40.87 -7.66
N GLU A 280 2.36 -39.70 -8.32
CA GLU A 280 2.24 -39.63 -9.78
C GLU A 280 3.59 -39.76 -10.52
N ARG A 281 4.71 -39.38 -9.87
CA ARG A 281 6.05 -39.49 -10.48
C ARG A 281 6.68 -40.87 -10.41
N GLU A 282 6.26 -41.73 -9.48
CA GLU A 282 6.76 -43.12 -9.43
C GLU A 282 6.02 -44.02 -10.42
N ALA A 283 4.72 -43.79 -10.65
CA ALA A 283 3.93 -44.53 -11.65
C ALA A 283 4.41 -44.27 -13.10
N ASN A 284 4.97 -43.10 -13.38
CA ASN A 284 5.43 -42.71 -14.73
C ASN A 284 6.91 -43.05 -15.04
N LYS A 285 7.67 -43.59 -14.06
CA LYS A 285 9.09 -43.99 -14.27
C LYS A 285 9.26 -45.46 -14.67
N GLU A 286 8.23 -46.28 -14.57
CA GLU A 286 8.27 -47.69 -14.99
C GLU A 286 7.82 -47.92 -16.45
N ALA A 287 7.22 -46.92 -17.10
CA ALA A 287 6.65 -47.07 -18.44
C ALA A 287 7.58 -46.69 -19.60
N ASP A 288 8.75 -46.09 -19.36
CA ASP A 288 9.61 -45.60 -20.45
C ASP A 288 11.05 -46.10 -20.31
N ARG A 289 11.22 -47.40 -20.61
CA ARG A 289 12.54 -48.02 -20.82
C ARG A 289 12.59 -48.59 -22.23
N CYS A 290 13.20 -47.87 -23.16
CA CYS A 290 13.85 -48.47 -24.34
C CYS A 290 14.92 -47.52 -24.93
N PRO A 291 15.93 -48.07 -25.65
CA PRO A 291 17.28 -47.53 -25.66
C PRO A 291 17.62 -46.75 -26.94
N GLN A 292 18.36 -45.64 -26.82
CA GLN A 292 18.95 -44.98 -27.99
C GLN A 292 20.47 -45.10 -28.00
N GLY A 293 20.94 -45.74 -29.06
CA GLY A 293 22.33 -45.76 -29.50
C GLY A 293 22.80 -44.44 -30.11
N MET A 294 24.06 -44.49 -30.48
CA MET A 294 24.97 -43.42 -30.90
C MET A 294 24.54 -42.63 -32.15
N ILE A 295 24.94 -41.35 -32.23
CA ILE A 295 25.87 -40.73 -33.22
C ILE A 295 25.91 -39.18 -33.00
N ASN A 296 27.11 -38.60 -33.04
CA ASN A 296 27.48 -37.16 -33.08
C ASN A 296 28.21 -36.90 -34.43
N PRO A 297 28.74 -35.70 -34.79
CA PRO A 297 28.29 -34.29 -34.63
C PRO A 297 28.52 -33.45 -35.95
N SER A 298 28.09 -32.19 -36.01
CA SER A 298 28.58 -31.15 -36.97
C SER A 298 27.91 -29.79 -36.65
N ALA A 299 28.45 -28.58 -36.78
CA ALA A 299 29.78 -28.01 -36.95
C ALA A 299 29.63 -26.51 -36.62
N ALA A 300 30.66 -25.90 -36.05
CA ALA A 300 30.76 -24.45 -35.80
C ALA A 300 31.22 -23.70 -37.06
N GLN A 301 30.87 -22.42 -37.17
CA GLN A 301 31.58 -21.42 -37.99
C GLN A 301 31.93 -20.21 -37.14
N GLN A 302 33.07 -19.60 -37.47
CA GLN A 302 33.88 -18.74 -36.61
C GLN A 302 34.34 -17.48 -37.39
N ILE A 303 34.48 -16.37 -36.63
CA ILE A 303 35.34 -15.14 -36.75
C ILE A 303 35.13 -14.08 -37.89
N PRO A 304 35.70 -12.83 -37.83
CA PRO A 304 36.34 -12.03 -36.74
C PRO A 304 36.13 -10.47 -36.75
N GLY A 305 36.57 -9.75 -35.69
CA GLY A 305 37.11 -8.39 -35.83
C GLY A 305 37.18 -7.43 -34.61
N MET A 306 38.40 -7.21 -34.09
CA MET A 306 39.01 -5.96 -33.55
C MET A 306 39.21 -5.73 -32.03
N ASP A 307 40.49 -5.42 -31.75
CA ASP A 307 41.27 -5.39 -30.50
C ASP A 307 41.06 -4.18 -29.56
N GLY A 308 41.50 -4.36 -28.30
CA GLY A 308 42.09 -3.26 -27.51
C GLY A 308 41.77 -3.22 -26.01
N CYS A 309 42.44 -4.05 -25.19
CA CYS A 309 42.42 -3.95 -23.72
C CYS A 309 43.52 -3.03 -23.18
N ARG A 310 43.21 -2.24 -22.13
CA ARG A 310 44.11 -2.01 -20.99
C ARG A 310 43.34 -2.01 -19.65
N PRO A 311 44.02 -2.35 -18.53
CA PRO A 311 43.39 -3.00 -17.39
C PRO A 311 43.10 -2.05 -16.22
N MET A 312 42.08 -2.39 -15.41
CA MET A 312 41.93 -1.92 -14.02
C MET A 312 42.57 -2.92 -13.02
N PRO A 313 42.97 -2.48 -11.81
CA PRO A 313 43.87 -3.19 -10.91
C PRO A 313 43.20 -4.38 -10.16
N PRO A 314 44.01 -5.27 -9.54
CA PRO A 314 43.55 -6.58 -9.07
C PRO A 314 42.61 -6.49 -7.86
N ALA A 315 41.44 -7.11 -7.98
CA ALA A 315 40.62 -7.45 -6.84
C ALA A 315 41.35 -8.47 -5.96
N LEU A 316 41.33 -8.19 -4.66
CA LEU A 316 41.91 -9.02 -3.60
C LEU A 316 41.38 -10.46 -3.69
N VAL A 317 42.32 -11.39 -3.76
CA VAL A 317 42.11 -12.84 -3.68
C VAL A 317 41.51 -13.16 -2.31
N LEU A 318 40.24 -13.53 -2.27
CA LEU A 318 39.68 -14.30 -1.16
C LEU A 318 39.81 -15.78 -1.52
N LYS A 319 40.63 -16.43 -0.70
CA LYS A 319 41.11 -17.80 -0.76
C LYS A 319 39.95 -18.81 -0.81
N ASP A 320 39.98 -19.70 -1.80
CA ASP A 320 39.14 -20.89 -1.86
C ASP A 320 39.30 -21.73 -0.59
N ARG A 321 38.17 -22.12 0.00
CA ARG A 321 38.06 -23.34 0.79
C ARG A 321 36.77 -24.06 0.41
N ASN A 322 36.97 -25.11 -0.38
CA ASN A 322 36.00 -26.16 -0.68
C ASN A 322 35.64 -26.96 0.58
N SER A 323 34.35 -27.19 0.80
CA SER A 323 33.80 -28.52 1.06
C SER A 323 32.26 -28.51 0.96
N CYS A 324 31.79 -28.83 -0.25
CA CYS A 324 30.65 -29.68 -0.60
C CYS A 324 29.47 -29.81 0.39
N GLU A 325 28.30 -29.31 0.00
CA GLU A 325 27.10 -30.12 -0.29
C GLU A 325 26.18 -29.30 -1.22
N GLU A 326 26.26 -29.59 -2.52
CA GLU A 326 25.50 -28.95 -3.58
C GLU A 326 24.05 -29.46 -3.59
N PHE A 327 23.14 -28.71 -2.98
CA PHE A 327 21.75 -28.70 -3.44
C PHE A 327 21.65 -27.65 -4.55
N ALA A 328 21.44 -28.11 -5.78
CA ALA A 328 21.22 -27.27 -6.95
C ALA A 328 20.01 -26.34 -6.75
N LEU A 329 20.25 -25.11 -6.32
CA LEU A 329 19.24 -24.06 -6.23
C LEU A 329 19.67 -22.86 -7.07
N SER A 330 19.01 -22.74 -8.23
CA SER A 330 18.95 -21.60 -9.16
C SER A 330 19.97 -20.46 -8.92
N LEU A 331 21.14 -20.58 -9.56
CA LEU A 331 22.07 -19.46 -9.74
C LEU A 331 21.54 -18.38 -10.71
N ASN A 332 20.39 -18.61 -11.34
CA ASN A 332 19.95 -17.88 -12.52
C ASN A 332 18.83 -16.87 -12.26
N SER A 333 18.58 -16.45 -11.02
CA SER A 333 17.73 -15.28 -10.80
C SER A 333 18.40 -14.06 -11.46
N PRO A 334 17.79 -13.46 -12.51
CA PRO A 334 18.39 -12.34 -13.26
C PRO A 334 18.36 -11.02 -12.48
N LEU A 335 17.97 -11.09 -11.21
CA LEU A 335 17.45 -9.99 -10.41
C LEU A 335 18.49 -9.57 -9.36
N PHE A 336 18.91 -8.30 -9.43
CA PHE A 336 20.08 -7.75 -8.73
C PHE A 336 19.96 -7.83 -7.20
N LEU A 337 18.80 -7.51 -6.64
CA LEU A 337 18.64 -7.46 -5.17
C LEU A 337 18.76 -8.84 -4.54
N SER A 338 18.30 -9.91 -5.20
CA SER A 338 18.49 -11.29 -4.71
C SER A 338 19.96 -11.66 -4.56
N ARG A 339 20.86 -11.08 -5.36
CA ARG A 339 22.31 -11.35 -5.27
C ARG A 339 22.96 -10.61 -4.10
N VAL A 340 22.51 -9.40 -3.79
CA VAL A 340 23.04 -8.59 -2.68
C VAL A 340 22.66 -9.17 -1.31
N TYR A 341 21.49 -9.81 -1.22
CA TYR A 341 20.99 -10.45 0.00
C TYR A 341 21.44 -11.90 0.19
N LYS A 342 22.27 -12.47 -0.70
CA LYS A 342 22.85 -13.82 -0.57
C LYS A 342 24.00 -13.86 0.46
N LYS A 343 23.72 -13.52 1.71
CA LYS A 343 24.50 -14.05 2.83
C LYS A 343 23.84 -15.37 3.27
N PRO A 344 24.60 -16.43 3.56
CA PRO A 344 24.00 -17.62 4.15
C PRO A 344 23.28 -17.19 5.43
N SER A 345 21.96 -17.43 5.47
CA SER A 345 21.15 -17.07 6.62
C SER A 345 21.70 -17.75 7.85
N VAL A 346 21.96 -16.97 8.90
CA VAL A 346 22.43 -17.48 10.19
C VAL A 346 21.24 -18.03 11.02
N LEU A 347 20.01 -17.76 10.57
CA LEU A 347 18.81 -18.18 11.28
C LEU A 347 18.48 -19.65 10.95
N PRO A 348 18.15 -20.47 11.97
CA PRO A 348 17.72 -21.84 11.75
C PRO A 348 16.43 -21.87 10.91
N LYS A 349 16.23 -22.95 10.16
CA LYS A 349 15.00 -23.16 9.41
C LYS A 349 13.80 -23.13 10.37
N PRO A 350 12.69 -22.46 9.99
CA PRO A 350 11.54 -22.32 10.88
C PRO A 350 10.84 -23.66 11.15
N ALA A 351 10.69 -24.00 12.44
CA ALA A 351 9.86 -25.09 12.93
C ALA A 351 8.45 -24.60 13.27
N GLN A 352 7.46 -25.51 13.36
CA GLN A 352 6.07 -25.22 13.78
C GLN A 352 5.43 -24.03 13.04
N LYS A 353 5.59 -24.01 11.71
CA LYS A 353 5.27 -22.87 10.84
C LYS A 353 3.80 -22.45 10.92
N ASP A 354 2.91 -23.41 11.11
CA ASP A 354 1.48 -23.17 11.29
C ASP A 354 1.16 -22.48 12.62
N GLN A 355 1.67 -23.01 13.73
CA GLN A 355 1.47 -22.40 15.05
C GLN A 355 2.02 -20.97 15.10
N VAL A 356 3.20 -20.75 14.50
CA VAL A 356 3.79 -19.40 14.40
C VAL A 356 2.91 -18.46 13.56
N ALA A 357 2.35 -18.94 12.44
CA ALA A 357 1.41 -18.14 11.65
C ALA A 357 0.14 -17.80 12.45
N ASP A 358 -0.42 -18.77 13.18
CA ASP A 358 -1.61 -18.57 14.02
C ASP A 358 -1.37 -17.54 15.13
N ASP A 359 -0.24 -17.62 15.83
CA ASP A 359 0.15 -16.68 16.88
C ASP A 359 0.35 -15.26 16.35
N LEU A 360 1.01 -15.13 15.18
CA LEU A 360 1.22 -13.85 14.53
C LEU A 360 -0.13 -13.24 14.08
N TYR A 361 -1.02 -14.04 13.49
CA TYR A 361 -2.36 -13.55 13.13
C TYR A 361 -3.20 -13.18 14.34
N ALA A 362 -3.16 -13.97 15.43
CA ALA A 362 -3.83 -13.63 16.67
C ALA A 362 -3.33 -12.28 17.22
N ARG A 363 -2.01 -12.04 17.19
CA ARG A 363 -1.42 -10.77 17.59
C ARG A 363 -1.88 -9.59 16.71
N VAL A 364 -1.98 -9.79 15.40
CA VAL A 364 -2.51 -8.76 14.46
C VAL A 364 -3.95 -8.42 14.81
N VAL A 365 -4.79 -9.43 15.02
CA VAL A 365 -6.20 -9.25 15.40
C VAL A 365 -6.31 -8.48 16.71
N ASP A 366 -5.52 -8.84 17.73
CA ASP A 366 -5.56 -8.16 19.02
C ASP A 366 -5.17 -6.69 18.93
N ILE A 367 -4.12 -6.36 18.17
CA ILE A 367 -3.70 -4.98 17.95
C ILE A 367 -4.82 -4.15 17.31
N TRP A 368 -5.38 -4.65 16.21
CA TRP A 368 -6.47 -3.95 15.51
C TRP A 368 -7.71 -3.83 16.37
N ALA A 369 -8.12 -4.91 17.02
CA ALA A 369 -9.33 -4.92 17.79
C ALA A 369 -9.25 -4.00 19.02
N ASN A 370 -8.09 -3.88 19.66
CA ASN A 370 -7.86 -2.88 20.71
C ASN A 370 -7.97 -1.45 20.17
N HIS A 371 -7.40 -1.19 18.99
CA HIS A 371 -7.45 0.13 18.35
C HIS A 371 -8.89 0.52 17.96
N LEU A 372 -9.62 -0.39 17.32
CA LEU A 372 -11.02 -0.18 16.90
C LEU A 372 -11.95 0.00 18.11
N SER A 373 -11.77 -0.80 19.16
CA SER A 373 -12.49 -0.69 20.44
C SER A 373 -12.27 0.69 21.08
N SER A 374 -11.02 1.18 21.10
CA SER A 374 -10.68 2.52 21.60
C SER A 374 -11.41 3.65 20.84
N ILE A 375 -11.51 3.54 19.51
CA ILE A 375 -12.24 4.50 18.67
C ILE A 375 -13.74 4.46 19.00
N ILE A 376 -14.32 3.26 19.07
CA ILE A 376 -15.73 3.06 19.38
C ILE A 376 -16.10 3.60 20.76
N VAL A 377 -15.34 3.24 21.80
CA VAL A 377 -15.58 3.73 23.17
C VAL A 377 -15.50 5.26 23.23
N THR A 378 -14.58 5.86 22.47
CA THR A 378 -14.48 7.33 22.37
C THR A 378 -15.71 7.94 21.70
N ARG A 379 -16.28 7.27 20.68
CA ARG A 379 -17.53 7.70 20.03
C ARG A 379 -18.75 7.55 20.94
N ILE A 380 -18.86 6.47 21.69
CA ILE A 380 -19.98 6.22 22.62
C ILE A 380 -19.98 7.22 23.78
N ARG A 381 -18.80 7.52 24.36
CA ARG A 381 -18.68 8.39 25.54
C ARG A 381 -18.92 9.88 25.28
N LYS A 382 -19.09 10.32 24.03
CA LYS A 382 -19.40 11.71 23.68
C LYS A 382 -20.90 11.87 23.37
N PRO A 383 -21.72 12.32 24.33
CA PRO A 383 -23.00 12.93 24.01
C PRO A 383 -22.75 14.39 23.60
N ALA A 384 -23.06 14.72 22.34
CA ALA A 384 -23.45 16.02 21.75
C ALA A 384 -23.00 17.40 22.35
N ILE A 385 -21.96 17.51 23.19
CA ILE A 385 -21.52 18.78 23.79
C ILE A 385 -20.13 19.16 23.25
N SER A 386 -20.15 20.30 22.55
CA SER A 386 -19.09 21.14 21.98
C SER A 386 -17.68 21.03 22.55
N GLY A 387 -16.69 21.02 21.64
CA GLY A 387 -15.31 21.43 21.91
C GLY A 387 -14.30 20.77 20.98
N GLU A 388 -13.65 21.58 20.14
CA GLU A 388 -12.53 21.20 19.23
C GLU A 388 -11.46 20.38 19.97
N PHE A 389 -11.50 19.07 19.78
CA PHE A 389 -10.41 18.15 20.11
C PHE A 389 -10.36 17.13 18.98
N ASP A 390 -9.16 16.96 18.38
CA ASP A 390 -8.90 16.06 17.25
C ASP A 390 -9.68 14.74 17.39
N GLU A 391 -10.69 14.57 16.54
CA GLU A 391 -11.41 13.32 16.42
C GLU A 391 -10.40 12.22 16.10
N LYS A 392 -10.28 11.22 16.98
CA LYS A 392 -9.65 9.94 16.64
C LYS A 392 -10.59 9.17 15.72
N GLU A 393 -10.76 9.67 14.51
CA GLU A 393 -11.43 8.98 13.43
C GLU A 393 -10.49 7.95 12.81
N LEU A 394 -11.05 6.82 12.38
CA LEU A 394 -10.28 5.81 11.64
C LEU A 394 -9.99 6.34 10.25
N GLY A 395 -8.74 6.76 9.99
CA GLY A 395 -8.34 7.30 8.70
C GLY A 395 -8.59 6.32 7.54
N GLU A 396 -8.89 6.84 6.35
CA GLU A 396 -9.27 6.02 5.17
C GLU A 396 -8.24 4.93 4.83
N THR A 397 -6.94 5.24 4.96
CA THR A 397 -5.84 4.30 4.70
C THR A 397 -5.82 3.17 5.72
N ASP A 398 -6.01 3.51 7.00
CA ASP A 398 -5.94 2.57 8.11
C ASP A 398 -7.17 1.68 8.11
N ALA A 399 -8.34 2.22 7.74
CA ALA A 399 -9.55 1.45 7.50
C ALA A 399 -9.38 0.44 6.35
N ALA A 400 -8.73 0.85 5.25
CA ALA A 400 -8.45 -0.05 4.13
C ALA A 400 -7.43 -1.15 4.51
N GLU A 401 -6.39 -0.81 5.27
CA GLU A 401 -5.40 -1.77 5.78
C GLU A 401 -6.05 -2.79 6.74
N ALA A 402 -6.82 -2.31 7.72
CA ALA A 402 -7.57 -3.13 8.66
C ALA A 402 -8.51 -4.10 7.92
N LYS A 403 -9.24 -3.59 6.93
CA LYS A 403 -10.14 -4.40 6.11
C LYS A 403 -9.38 -5.50 5.38
N LYS A 404 -8.28 -5.17 4.70
CA LYS A 404 -7.42 -6.17 4.03
C LYS A 404 -6.94 -7.24 5.00
N MET A 405 -6.36 -6.84 6.12
CA MET A 405 -5.79 -7.77 7.10
C MET A 405 -6.85 -8.66 7.74
N LEU A 406 -7.87 -8.08 8.38
CA LEU A 406 -8.84 -8.85 9.16
C LEU A 406 -9.66 -9.80 8.26
N THR A 407 -10.03 -9.37 7.05
CA THR A 407 -10.74 -10.25 6.10
C THR A 407 -9.84 -11.36 5.55
N THR A 408 -8.55 -11.09 5.35
CA THR A 408 -7.58 -12.12 4.94
C THR A 408 -7.39 -13.14 6.05
N ILE A 409 -7.24 -12.70 7.31
CA ILE A 409 -7.13 -13.59 8.47
C ILE A 409 -8.39 -14.43 8.64
N ASN A 410 -9.57 -13.84 8.42
CA ASN A 410 -10.83 -14.58 8.48
C ASN A 410 -10.88 -15.69 7.43
N ARG A 411 -10.51 -15.38 6.18
CA ARG A 411 -10.41 -16.37 5.11
C ARG A 411 -9.40 -17.46 5.43
N TYR A 412 -8.22 -17.09 5.95
CA TYR A 412 -7.20 -18.04 6.39
C TYR A 412 -7.75 -19.02 7.44
N ARG A 413 -8.41 -18.51 8.50
CA ARG A 413 -8.99 -19.34 9.55
C ARG A 413 -10.11 -20.24 9.03
N SER A 414 -10.97 -19.75 8.14
CA SER A 414 -12.00 -20.57 7.49
C SER A 414 -11.38 -21.72 6.68
N GLN A 415 -10.31 -21.46 5.92
CA GLN A 415 -9.60 -22.48 5.15
C GLN A 415 -8.93 -23.52 6.05
N ARG A 416 -8.25 -23.08 7.11
CA ARG A 416 -7.61 -23.99 8.07
C ARG A 416 -8.60 -24.86 8.82
N ALA A 417 -9.74 -24.31 9.25
CA ALA A 417 -10.79 -25.10 9.90
C ALA A 417 -11.35 -26.20 8.98
N ALA A 418 -11.45 -25.93 7.67
CA ALA A 418 -11.86 -26.93 6.69
C ALA A 418 -10.79 -28.01 6.45
N LEU A 419 -9.51 -27.67 6.52
CA LEU A 419 -8.39 -28.60 6.28
C LEU A 419 -8.06 -29.48 7.48
N ASP A 420 -8.03 -28.89 8.68
CA ASP A 420 -7.57 -29.58 9.89
C ASP A 420 -8.72 -30.26 10.65
N GLY A 421 -9.98 -30.04 10.25
CA GLY A 421 -11.17 -30.64 10.87
C GLY A 421 -11.42 -30.25 12.34
N ALA A 422 -10.53 -29.43 12.92
CA ALA A 422 -10.61 -28.93 14.27
C ALA A 422 -11.03 -27.45 14.27
N GLU A 423 -12.08 -27.11 15.04
CA GLU A 423 -12.31 -25.72 15.43
C GLU A 423 -11.08 -25.29 16.24
N PHE A 424 -10.38 -24.24 15.78
CA PHE A 424 -9.21 -23.66 16.45
C PHE A 424 -9.47 -23.50 17.94
N SER A 425 -8.92 -24.42 18.72
CA SER A 425 -9.11 -24.47 20.16
C SER A 425 -7.76 -24.25 20.82
N THR A 426 -7.82 -23.51 21.92
CA THR A 426 -6.73 -23.15 22.84
C THR A 426 -5.92 -21.91 22.43
N SER A 427 -6.31 -20.78 23.02
CA SER A 427 -5.31 -19.79 23.42
C SER A 427 -5.06 -19.97 24.91
N ALA A 428 -3.80 -19.86 25.32
CA ALA A 428 -3.34 -20.01 26.70
C ALA A 428 -4.26 -19.29 27.72
N ALA A 429 -4.36 -19.85 28.93
CA ALA A 429 -5.21 -19.35 30.01
C ALA A 429 -5.20 -17.81 30.11
N GLY A 430 -6.36 -17.19 29.87
CA GLY A 430 -6.57 -15.73 29.98
C GLY A 430 -6.61 -14.95 28.67
N ARG A 431 -6.23 -15.52 27.51
CA ARG A 431 -6.42 -14.86 26.20
C ARG A 431 -7.85 -15.04 25.67
N PRO A 432 -8.42 -14.03 24.99
CA PRO A 432 -9.73 -14.17 24.36
C PRO A 432 -9.71 -15.25 23.28
N ASP A 433 -10.83 -15.95 23.10
CA ASP A 433 -10.99 -16.90 21.99
C ASP A 433 -10.62 -16.22 20.65
N PRO A 434 -9.63 -16.74 19.91
CA PRO A 434 -9.13 -16.07 18.71
C PRO A 434 -10.17 -15.86 17.63
N ARG A 435 -11.18 -16.76 17.53
CA ARG A 435 -12.27 -16.65 16.56
C ARG A 435 -13.24 -15.55 16.96
N ALA A 436 -13.73 -15.57 18.20
CA ALA A 436 -14.62 -14.54 18.74
C ALA A 436 -13.96 -13.16 18.68
N ARG A 437 -12.67 -13.07 19.01
CA ARG A 437 -11.89 -11.82 18.95
C ARG A 437 -11.85 -11.25 17.52
N LEU A 438 -11.60 -12.10 16.52
CA LEU A 438 -11.57 -11.69 15.12
C LEU A 438 -12.94 -11.22 14.61
N LEU A 439 -14.00 -11.97 14.91
CA LEU A 439 -15.36 -11.62 14.50
C LEU A 439 -15.79 -10.29 15.13
N LEU A 440 -15.46 -10.07 16.40
CA LEU A 440 -15.68 -8.81 17.08
C LEU A 440 -14.91 -7.65 16.42
N ALA A 441 -13.64 -7.87 16.05
CA ALA A 441 -12.83 -6.88 15.33
C ALA A 441 -13.44 -6.50 13.97
N LEU A 442 -13.94 -7.50 13.23
CA LEU A 442 -14.62 -7.29 11.95
C LEU A 442 -15.93 -6.52 12.14
N SER A 443 -16.73 -6.86 13.15
CA SER A 443 -17.95 -6.12 13.47
C SER A 443 -17.67 -4.64 13.76
N MET A 444 -16.69 -4.36 14.63
CA MET A 444 -16.24 -2.99 14.93
C MET A 444 -15.79 -2.24 13.67
N LEU A 445 -14.99 -2.89 12.82
CA LEU A 445 -14.51 -2.30 11.59
C LEU A 445 -15.64 -1.97 10.62
N PHE A 446 -16.55 -2.91 10.34
CA PHE A 446 -17.64 -2.68 9.40
C PHE A 446 -18.65 -1.65 9.91
N TRP A 447 -18.81 -1.54 11.23
CA TRP A 447 -19.58 -0.45 11.83
C TRP A 447 -18.93 0.91 11.57
N LEU A 448 -17.61 1.03 11.79
CA LEU A 448 -16.85 2.25 11.49
C LEU A 448 -16.85 2.61 9.99
N LEU A 449 -16.97 1.61 9.11
CA LEU A 449 -17.11 1.77 7.66
C LEU A 449 -18.55 2.04 7.19
N ASN A 450 -19.51 2.21 8.10
CA ASN A 450 -20.93 2.41 7.82
C ASN A 450 -21.63 1.25 7.07
N ASP A 451 -21.04 0.04 7.05
CA ASP A 451 -21.68 -1.18 6.51
C ASP A 451 -22.43 -1.90 7.66
N LYS A 452 -23.57 -1.34 8.05
CA LYS A 452 -24.37 -1.82 9.20
C LYS A 452 -24.79 -3.29 9.07
N ALA A 453 -25.05 -3.75 7.85
CA ALA A 453 -25.47 -5.12 7.57
C ALA A 453 -24.37 -6.12 7.95
N LYS A 454 -23.14 -5.92 7.43
CA LYS A 454 -22.00 -6.78 7.79
C LYS A 454 -21.61 -6.64 9.24
N ALA A 455 -21.66 -5.42 9.78
CA ALA A 455 -21.34 -5.18 11.18
C ALA A 455 -22.23 -6.02 12.11
N LYS A 456 -23.55 -6.06 11.84
CA LYS A 456 -24.52 -6.85 12.61
C LYS A 456 -24.30 -8.35 12.42
N GLN A 457 -24.05 -8.81 11.19
CA GLN A 457 -23.76 -10.22 10.92
C GLN A 457 -22.55 -10.71 11.73
N TYR A 458 -21.42 -10.00 11.66
CA TYR A 458 -20.22 -10.38 12.41
C TYR A 458 -20.41 -10.28 13.93
N TYR A 459 -21.27 -9.38 14.40
CA TYR A 459 -21.64 -9.27 15.81
C TYR A 459 -22.39 -10.53 16.28
N GLU A 460 -23.42 -10.95 15.54
CA GLU A 460 -24.18 -12.16 15.84
C GLU A 460 -23.27 -13.40 15.86
N ASP A 461 -22.40 -13.54 14.84
CA ASP A 461 -21.40 -14.62 14.79
C ASP A 461 -20.43 -14.58 15.97
N ALA A 462 -19.99 -13.38 16.39
CA ALA A 462 -19.13 -13.21 17.56
C ALA A 462 -19.84 -13.66 18.84
N THR A 463 -21.11 -13.28 19.05
CA THR A 463 -21.87 -13.69 20.24
C THR A 463 -22.08 -15.21 20.30
N ALA A 464 -22.29 -15.86 19.15
CA ALA A 464 -22.40 -17.30 19.07
C ALA A 464 -21.06 -18.00 19.40
N ALA A 465 -19.94 -17.45 18.93
CA ALA A 465 -18.61 -17.99 19.22
C ALA A 465 -18.27 -17.87 20.72
N VAL A 466 -18.61 -16.77 21.37
CA VAL A 466 -18.35 -16.56 22.81
C VAL A 466 -19.10 -17.54 23.69
N LYS A 467 -20.35 -17.89 23.35
CA LYS A 467 -21.13 -18.89 24.11
C LYS A 467 -20.49 -20.27 24.12
N LYS A 468 -19.63 -20.58 23.14
CA LYS A 468 -18.90 -21.84 23.04
C LYS A 468 -17.52 -21.80 23.69
N ALA A 469 -17.02 -20.62 24.05
CA ALA A 469 -15.67 -20.40 24.56
C ALA A 469 -15.67 -20.14 26.07
N ASP A 470 -14.49 -20.22 26.68
CA ASP A 470 -14.29 -19.85 28.09
C ASP A 470 -14.59 -18.37 28.33
N GLU A 471 -15.13 -18.06 29.52
CA GLU A 471 -15.50 -16.70 29.89
C GLU A 471 -14.30 -15.75 29.88
N ASN A 472 -14.41 -14.66 29.11
CA ASN A 472 -13.40 -13.60 29.07
C ASN A 472 -14.04 -12.22 29.33
N ARG A 473 -13.69 -11.61 30.47
CA ARG A 473 -14.25 -10.31 30.91
C ARG A 473 -14.06 -9.19 29.88
N LYS A 474 -12.90 -9.14 29.22
CA LYS A 474 -12.61 -8.09 28.23
C LYS A 474 -13.52 -8.22 27.02
N LEU A 475 -13.62 -9.44 26.49
CA LEU A 475 -14.43 -9.71 25.31
C LEU A 475 -15.93 -9.51 25.59
N ALA A 476 -16.40 -9.91 26.78
CA ALA A 476 -17.76 -9.63 27.23
C ALA A 476 -18.06 -8.12 27.31
N SER A 477 -17.13 -7.32 27.87
CA SER A 477 -17.32 -5.86 27.96
C SER A 477 -17.36 -5.17 26.59
N GLU A 478 -16.54 -5.62 25.64
CA GLU A 478 -16.53 -5.07 24.28
C GLU A 478 -17.79 -5.46 23.49
N LEU A 479 -18.32 -6.67 23.71
CA LEU A 479 -19.61 -7.10 23.15
C LEU A 479 -20.77 -6.24 23.66
N GLU A 480 -20.84 -5.97 24.96
CA GLU A 480 -21.90 -5.15 25.54
C GLU A 480 -21.85 -3.71 24.99
N ASN A 481 -20.66 -3.14 24.86
CA ASN A 481 -20.48 -1.83 24.22
C ASN A 481 -21.01 -1.83 22.78
N LEU A 482 -20.74 -2.87 22.00
CA LEU A 482 -21.22 -2.99 20.62
C LEU A 482 -22.73 -3.24 20.54
N LYS A 483 -23.30 -3.99 21.47
CA LYS A 483 -24.74 -4.21 21.58
C LYS A 483 -25.50 -2.88 21.67
N SER A 484 -25.03 -1.99 22.54
CA SER A 484 -25.63 -0.67 22.73
C SER A 484 -25.63 0.20 21.46
N LEU A 485 -24.73 -0.07 20.50
CA LEU A 485 -24.65 0.65 19.23
C LEU A 485 -25.66 0.16 18.18
N PHE A 486 -26.12 -1.09 18.27
CA PHE A 486 -27.08 -1.65 17.33
C PHE A 486 -28.54 -1.50 17.79
N GLU A 487 -28.74 -1.21 19.07
CA GLU A 487 -30.05 -0.95 19.68
C GLU A 487 -30.48 0.53 19.57
N GLN A 488 -29.58 1.41 19.09
CA GLN A 488 -29.83 2.81 18.69
C GLN A 488 -30.05 2.92 17.18
#